data_AF-A0A7Y9YES7-F1
#
_entry.id   AF-A0A7Y9YES7-F1
#
_cell.length_a   1.000
_cell.length_b   1.000
_cell.length_c   1.000
_cell.angle_alpha   90.00
_cell.angle_beta   90.00
_cell.angle_gamma   90.00
#
_symmetry.space_group_name_H-M   'P 1'
#
loop_
_entity.id
_entity.type
_entity.pdbx_description
1 polymer ?
#
loop_
_entity_poly.entity_id
_entity_poly.type
_entity_poly.pdbx_seq_one_letter_code
_entity_poly.pdbx_strand_id
1 'polypeptide(L)'
;MRDEPPRKKLLPTTGVVLVHDFCRAAGIDQPRLLELAEAGVVSLLYRRGEPFGLLDDRLPSAAELGEAGVDVPQDYLNRLRHDLPEDASPRPQDASWTMGWD
;
A
#
# COMPACT_ATOMS: atom_id res chain seq x y z
N MET A 1 -20.07 28.50 9.17
CA MET A 1 -19.08 27.50 9.58
C MET A 1 -19.44 26.21 8.88
N ARG A 2 -18.55 25.63 8.08
CA ARG A 2 -18.75 24.29 7.50
C ARG A 2 -18.08 23.31 8.45
N ASP A 3 -18.87 22.41 9.03
CA ASP A 3 -18.34 21.27 9.79
C ASP A 3 -17.58 20.37 8.82
N GLU A 4 -16.24 20.43 8.87
CA GLU A 4 -15.41 19.43 8.22
C GLU A 4 -15.61 18.10 8.95
N PRO A 5 -15.94 16.99 8.24
CA PRO A 5 -16.11 15.71 8.91
C PRO A 5 -14.81 15.30 9.60
N PRO A 6 -14.88 14.71 10.82
CA PRO A 6 -13.70 14.34 11.58
C PRO A 6 -12.83 13.39 10.76
N ARG A 7 -11.61 13.83 10.43
CA ARG A 7 -10.60 13.00 9.76
C ARG A 7 -10.37 11.77 10.64
N LYS A 8 -10.81 10.60 10.19
CA LYS A 8 -10.52 9.31 10.86
C LYS A 8 -9.01 9.23 11.05
N LYS A 9 -8.57 9.15 12.31
CA LYS A 9 -7.16 8.92 12.64
C LYS A 9 -6.71 7.64 11.93
N LEU A 10 -5.77 7.77 11.01
CA LEU A 10 -5.04 6.63 10.48
C LEU A 10 -4.35 5.95 11.67
N LEU A 11 -4.48 4.62 11.76
CA LEU A 11 -3.82 3.85 12.80
C LEU A 11 -2.29 4.04 12.65
N PRO A 12 -1.55 4.25 13.75
CA PRO A 12 -0.17 4.72 13.72
C PRO A 12 0.85 3.75 13.11
N THR A 13 0.42 2.58 12.62
CA THR A 13 1.30 1.50 12.18
C THR A 13 0.81 0.73 10.96
N THR A 14 -0.35 1.06 10.38
CA THR A 14 -0.83 0.34 9.19
C THR A 14 -0.29 1.04 7.94
N GLY A 15 0.88 0.59 7.47
CA GLY A 15 1.44 0.99 6.19
C GLY A 15 0.57 0.52 5.03
N VAL A 16 0.68 1.21 3.90
CA VAL A 16 0.04 0.79 2.64
C VAL A 16 1.11 0.28 1.70
N VAL A 17 0.97 -0.95 1.25
CA VAL A 17 1.75 -1.51 0.15
C VAL A 17 1.05 -1.18 -1.16
N LEU A 18 1.77 -0.57 -2.11
CA LEU A 18 1.17 -0.26 -3.41
C LEU A 18 0.91 -1.55 -4.20
N VAL A 19 -0.17 -1.56 -4.98
CA VAL A 19 -0.54 -2.70 -5.85
C VAL A 19 0.64 -3.12 -6.74
N HIS A 20 1.33 -2.15 -7.33
CA HIS A 20 2.50 -2.40 -8.18
C HIS A 20 3.60 -3.18 -7.44
N ASP A 21 3.92 -2.79 -6.22
CA ASP A 21 5.02 -3.39 -5.45
C ASP A 21 4.65 -4.79 -4.96
N PHE A 22 3.39 -4.97 -4.57
CA PHE A 22 2.86 -6.30 -4.26
C PHE A 22 2.94 -7.23 -5.46
N CYS A 23 2.42 -6.81 -6.61
CA CYS A 23 2.48 -7.58 -7.85
C CYS A 23 3.92 -7.95 -8.23
N ARG A 24 4.84 -6.99 -8.14
CA ARG A 24 6.27 -7.21 -8.41
C ARG A 24 6.89 -8.22 -7.45
N ALA A 25 6.62 -8.12 -6.15
CA ALA A 25 7.20 -9.02 -5.15
C ALA A 25 6.61 -10.44 -5.23
N ALA A 26 5.31 -10.54 -5.51
CA ALA A 26 4.60 -11.81 -5.66
C ALA A 26 4.76 -12.43 -7.06
N GLY A 27 5.35 -11.70 -8.03
CA GLY A 27 5.52 -12.19 -9.40
C GLY A 27 4.19 -12.39 -10.15
N ILE A 28 3.15 -11.62 -9.80
CA ILE A 28 1.83 -11.69 -10.42
C ILE A 28 1.49 -10.36 -11.11
N ASP A 29 0.52 -10.39 -12.02
CA ASP A 29 -0.04 -9.19 -12.61
C ASP A 29 -1.28 -8.69 -11.84
N GLN A 30 -1.75 -7.49 -12.22
CA GLN A 30 -2.91 -6.88 -11.59
C GLN A 30 -4.22 -7.67 -11.79
N PRO A 31 -4.52 -8.25 -12.98
CA PRO A 31 -5.65 -9.16 -13.13
C PRO A 31 -5.63 -10.32 -12.13
N ARG A 32 -4.48 -10.99 -11.97
CA ARG A 32 -4.34 -12.07 -10.99
C ARG A 32 -4.53 -11.58 -9.55
N LEU A 33 -4.07 -10.38 -9.23
CA LEU A 33 -4.33 -9.75 -7.93
C LEU A 33 -5.83 -9.52 -7.67
N LEU A 34 -6.59 -9.10 -8.70
CA LEU A 34 -8.03 -8.90 -8.57
C LEU A 34 -8.76 -10.22 -8.32
N GLU A 35 -8.37 -11.30 -9.00
CA GLU A 35 -8.90 -12.64 -8.73
C GLU A 35 -8.68 -13.07 -7.28
N LEU A 36 -7.49 -12.81 -6.73
CA LEU A 36 -7.19 -13.09 -5.31
C LEU A 36 -8.05 -12.25 -4.36
N ALA A 37 -8.37 -11.02 -4.74
CA ALA A 37 -9.23 -10.15 -3.94
C ALA A 37 -10.69 -10.64 -3.96
N GLU A 38 -11.18 -11.06 -5.13
CA GLU A 38 -12.51 -11.67 -5.29
C GLU A 38 -12.62 -12.99 -4.52
N ALA A 39 -11.54 -13.78 -4.47
CA ALA A 39 -11.45 -15.00 -3.66
C ALA A 39 -11.27 -14.73 -2.15
N GLY A 40 -11.10 -13.46 -1.74
CA GLY A 40 -10.92 -13.08 -0.34
C GLY A 40 -9.53 -13.35 0.25
N VAL A 41 -8.55 -13.71 -0.59
CA VAL A 41 -7.16 -13.97 -0.18
C VAL A 41 -6.44 -12.67 0.19
N VAL A 42 -6.79 -11.57 -0.49
CA VAL A 42 -6.22 -10.24 -0.23
C VAL A 42 -7.30 -9.18 -0.04
N SER A 43 -6.98 -8.13 0.72
CA SER A 43 -7.84 -6.95 0.87
C SER A 43 -7.27 -5.76 0.11
N LEU A 44 -7.96 -5.33 -0.95
CA LEU A 44 -7.59 -4.17 -1.75
C LEU A 44 -8.18 -2.87 -1.21
N LEU A 45 -7.36 -1.82 -1.23
CA LEU A 45 -7.77 -0.45 -1.03
C LEU A 45 -8.00 0.21 -2.39
N TYR A 46 -9.09 0.97 -2.49
CA TYR A 46 -9.49 1.64 -3.73
C TYR A 46 -9.39 3.16 -3.59
N ARG A 47 -8.91 3.82 -4.64
CA ARG A 47 -8.90 5.28 -4.77
C ARG A 47 -9.50 5.64 -6.12
N ARG A 48 -10.58 6.42 -6.11
CA ARG A 48 -11.32 6.82 -7.34
C ARG A 48 -11.80 5.64 -8.20
N GLY A 49 -12.10 4.50 -7.57
CA GLY A 49 -12.57 3.29 -8.25
C GLY A 49 -11.46 2.36 -8.74
N GLU A 50 -10.18 2.73 -8.59
CA GLU A 50 -9.05 1.91 -8.98
C GLU A 50 -8.34 1.31 -7.75
N PRO A 51 -7.88 0.05 -7.81
CA PRO A 51 -7.11 -0.56 -6.72
C PRO A 51 -5.74 0.13 -6.64
N PHE A 52 -5.39 0.64 -5.45
CA PHE A 52 -4.16 1.40 -5.25
C PHE A 52 -3.18 0.74 -4.27
N GLY A 53 -3.68 -0.04 -3.31
CA GLY A 53 -2.81 -0.69 -2.34
C GLY A 53 -3.46 -1.74 -1.47
N LEU A 54 -2.67 -2.32 -0.58
CA LEU A 54 -3.03 -3.32 0.41
C LEU A 54 -2.56 -2.82 1.79
N LEU A 55 -3.23 -3.27 2.85
CA LEU A 55 -2.76 -3.00 4.20
C LEU A 55 -1.62 -3.96 4.55
N ASP A 56 -0.52 -3.43 5.07
CA ASP A 56 0.68 -4.20 5.42
C ASP A 56 0.44 -5.25 6.51
N ASP A 57 -0.48 -4.98 7.44
CA ASP A 57 -0.90 -5.86 8.53
C ASP A 57 -1.86 -6.99 8.09
N ARG A 58 -2.30 -6.97 6.83
CA ARG A 58 -3.21 -7.97 6.22
C ARG A 58 -2.65 -8.58 4.94
N LEU A 59 -1.35 -8.47 4.73
CA LEU A 59 -0.72 -9.19 3.63
C LEU A 59 -0.84 -10.69 3.89
N PRO A 60 -1.21 -11.48 2.87
CA PRO A 60 -1.24 -12.94 3.01
C PRO A 60 0.18 -13.45 3.30
N SER A 61 0.28 -14.65 3.82
CA SER A 61 1.53 -15.40 3.90
C SER A 61 1.85 -16.07 2.57
N ALA A 62 3.10 -16.52 2.40
CA ALA A 62 3.47 -17.32 1.23
C ALA A 62 2.67 -18.63 1.13
N ALA A 63 2.26 -19.20 2.27
CA ALA A 63 1.44 -20.40 2.32
C ALA A 63 0.01 -20.14 1.81
N GLU A 64 -0.64 -19.07 2.27
CA GLU A 64 -1.98 -18.68 1.82
C GLU A 64 -1.99 -18.34 0.31
N LEU A 65 -0.93 -17.71 -0.20
CA LEU A 65 -0.75 -17.50 -1.63
C LEU A 65 -0.56 -18.83 -2.38
N GLY A 66 0.22 -19.76 -1.83
CA GLY A 66 0.40 -21.10 -2.38
C GLY A 66 -0.90 -21.89 -2.47
N GLU A 67 -1.76 -21.83 -1.44
CA GLU A 67 -3.11 -22.43 -1.45
C GLU A 67 -4.01 -21.81 -2.52
N ALA A 68 -3.82 -20.52 -2.82
CA ALA A 68 -4.50 -19.81 -3.90
C ALA A 68 -3.87 -20.06 -5.29
N GLY A 69 -2.85 -20.92 -5.40
CA GLY A 69 -2.17 -21.24 -6.64
C GLY A 69 -1.22 -20.16 -7.12
N VAL A 70 -0.63 -19.40 -6.19
CA VAL A 70 0.42 -18.40 -6.46
C VAL A 70 1.69 -18.84 -5.76
N ASP A 71 2.69 -19.25 -6.53
CA ASP A 71 4.00 -19.61 -6.01
C ASP A 71 4.84 -18.35 -5.79
N VAL A 72 5.10 -18.01 -4.52
CA VAL A 72 5.92 -16.87 -4.14
C VAL A 72 7.16 -17.32 -3.36
N PRO A 73 8.28 -16.60 -3.49
CA PRO A 73 9.45 -16.83 -2.63
C PRO A 73 9.07 -16.73 -1.14
N GLN A 74 9.60 -17.61 -0.30
CA GLN A 74 9.33 -17.58 1.15
C GLN A 74 9.67 -16.22 1.80
N ASP A 75 10.60 -15.47 1.21
CA ASP A 75 11.06 -14.16 1.66
C ASP A 75 10.34 -12.97 0.99
N TYR A 76 9.27 -13.17 0.19
CA TYR A 76 8.71 -12.08 -0.62
C TYR A 76 8.21 -10.88 0.21
N LEU A 77 7.71 -11.10 1.43
CA LEU A 77 7.33 -10.01 2.34
C LEU A 77 8.52 -9.13 2.73
N ASN A 78 9.73 -9.69 2.82
CA ASN A 78 10.94 -8.89 3.06
C ASN A 78 11.27 -8.02 1.85
N ARG A 79 10.95 -8.48 0.64
CA ARG A 79 11.15 -7.69 -0.60
C ARG A 79 10.23 -6.48 -0.66
N LEU A 80 9.04 -6.54 -0.05
CA LEU A 80 8.13 -5.39 0.06
C LEU A 80 8.65 -4.28 0.97
N ARG A 81 9.48 -4.62 1.97
CA ARG A 81 10.05 -3.65 2.91
C ARG A 81 11.24 -2.89 2.34
N HIS A 82 11.90 -3.43 1.31
CA HIS A 82 13.11 -2.84 0.74
C HIS A 82 12.87 -1.77 -0.34
N ASP A 83 11.64 -1.62 -0.83
CA ASP A 83 11.29 -0.61 -1.85
C ASP A 83 10.60 0.64 -1.25
N LEU A 84 10.39 0.71 0.07
CA LEU A 84 10.09 1.99 0.73
C LEU A 84 11.37 2.84 0.70
N PRO A 85 11.39 4.02 0.05
CA PRO A 85 12.54 4.90 0.20
C PRO A 85 12.72 5.16 1.70
N GLU A 86 13.90 4.86 2.24
CA GLU A 86 14.28 5.14 3.64
C GLU A 86 14.17 6.64 4.02
N ASP A 87 13.77 7.50 3.09
CA ASP A 87 13.88 8.95 3.16
C ASP A 87 12.62 9.68 2.65
N ALA A 88 11.43 9.25 3.09
CA ALA A 88 10.21 10.06 3.00
C ALA A 88 10.04 11.02 4.21
N SER A 89 11.14 11.34 4.90
CA SER A 89 11.17 12.56 5.70
C SER A 89 11.10 13.73 4.71
N PRO A 90 10.10 14.63 4.77
CA PRO A 90 10.12 15.83 3.94
C PRO A 90 11.42 16.57 4.24
N ARG A 91 12.32 16.64 3.25
CA ARG A 91 13.53 17.46 3.39
C ARG A 91 13.06 18.90 3.65
N PRO A 92 13.47 19.54 4.74
CA PRO A 92 13.07 20.91 5.03
C PRO A 92 13.92 21.86 4.18
N GLN A 93 13.70 21.88 2.86
CA GLN A 93 14.48 22.74 1.96
C GLN A 93 13.65 23.56 0.96
N ASP A 94 12.32 23.47 0.95
CA ASP A 94 11.48 24.41 0.17
C ASP A 94 10.29 24.96 0.98
N ALA A 95 10.56 25.42 2.20
CA ALA A 95 9.63 26.25 2.96
C ALA A 95 10.03 27.73 2.88
N SER A 96 10.30 28.23 1.67
CA SER A 96 10.34 29.66 1.36
C SER A 96 8.94 30.12 0.94
N TRP A 97 7.97 30.05 1.86
CA TRP A 97 6.76 30.84 1.74
C TRP A 97 7.11 32.28 2.09
N THR A 98 7.48 33.08 1.10
CA THR A 98 7.46 34.53 1.24
C THR A 98 6.02 34.94 1.52
N MET A 99 5.74 35.33 2.76
CA MET A 99 4.56 36.11 3.12
C MET A 99 4.61 37.43 2.35
N GLY A 100 3.85 37.51 1.25
CA GLY A 100 3.48 38.78 0.65
C GLY A 100 2.26 39.32 1.39
N TRP A 101 2.50 40.22 2.35
CA TRP A 101 1.53 41.24 2.72
C TRP A 101 1.96 42.53 2.02
N ASP A 102 1.22 42.91 0.98
CA ASP A 102 0.95 44.30 0.60
C ASP A 102 -0.37 44.32 -0.21
#